data_AF-A0A950YHZ0-F1
#
_entry.id   AF-A0A950YHZ0-F1
#
_cell.length_a   1.000
_cell.length_b   1.000
_cell.length_c   1.000
_cell.angle_alpha   90.00
_cell.angle_beta   90.00
_cell.angle_gamma   90.00
#
_symmetry.space_group_name_H-M   'P 1'
#
loop_
_entity.id
_entity.type
_entity.pdbx_description
1 polymer ?
#
loop_
_entity_poly.entity_id
_entity_poly.type
_entity_poly.pdbx_seq_one_letter_code
_entity_poly.pdbx_strand_id
1 'polypeptide(L)'
;ERPAAVARGVEEAALSLGVAHLLDRATAELSGGELQRVALGAALAGRPALVVLDEPTSQLDPVAGDELIGSLRRLNEDADVAIVLAEHRLERCLGLADRVIALDRGRVVCDGTPREFLRWAVASAPELATPGARLLSGLGLRPVPGVKAARATLRAAGMAVEPEAAPAASTPRRALGEAPAEALAFHRLWHEIREGPAILRGVTLSFAPRERVALMGRNGAGKSTLLRHGAGLMSPTRGRVTRAGRVALLLQNPTDYLIHETVAEEASPDALRTVGLDPEEIAPRHPRDLSGGEKQRLALAIVLDSPGTDPPAVVCLDEPTRGMDRAHKLELAELLGALPAAVIVATHDPEFAAAFAHRVVLLADGRPIADGSAAEVLAGGTYFATETARILGGVDGALTAEQGCAAVRARLATEAQEVMA
;
A
#
# COMPACT_ATOMS: atom_id res chain seq x y z
N GLU A 1 -11.26 -39.44 -6.90
CA GLU A 1 -10.98 -39.15 -8.33
C GLU A 1 -9.85 -40.05 -8.83
N ARG A 2 -9.73 -40.30 -10.14
CA ARG A 2 -8.61 -41.10 -10.68
C ARG A 2 -7.30 -40.28 -10.54
N PRO A 3 -6.18 -40.85 -10.08
CA PRO A 3 -4.91 -40.12 -9.90
C PRO A 3 -4.46 -39.30 -11.12
N ALA A 4 -4.71 -39.81 -12.34
CA ALA A 4 -4.38 -39.12 -13.58
C ALA A 4 -5.21 -37.84 -13.82
N ALA A 5 -6.46 -37.78 -13.36
CA ALA A 5 -7.30 -36.60 -13.49
C ALA A 5 -6.82 -35.47 -12.56
N VAL A 6 -6.43 -35.83 -11.34
CA VAL A 6 -5.84 -34.90 -10.37
C VAL A 6 -4.51 -34.36 -10.87
N ALA A 7 -3.61 -35.23 -11.33
CA ALA A 7 -2.31 -34.83 -11.87
C ALA A 7 -2.47 -33.87 -13.07
N ARG A 8 -3.42 -34.15 -13.97
CA ARG A 8 -3.74 -33.26 -15.09
C ARG A 8 -4.30 -31.92 -14.61
N GLY A 9 -5.20 -31.92 -13.62
CA GLY A 9 -5.75 -30.69 -13.04
C GLY A 9 -4.68 -29.81 -12.41
N VAL A 10 -3.73 -30.43 -11.69
CA VAL A 10 -2.57 -29.73 -11.12
C VAL A 10 -1.70 -29.11 -12.22
N GLU A 11 -1.39 -29.86 -13.28
CA GLU A 11 -0.58 -29.37 -14.40
C GLU A 11 -1.26 -28.18 -15.12
N GLU A 12 -2.55 -28.32 -15.45
CA GLU A 12 -3.34 -27.27 -16.12
C GLU A 12 -3.44 -26.00 -15.25
N ALA A 13 -3.68 -26.16 -13.95
CA ALA A 13 -3.74 -25.04 -13.01
C ALA A 13 -2.36 -24.35 -12.86
N ALA A 14 -1.29 -25.13 -12.77
CA ALA A 14 0.06 -24.60 -12.63
C ALA A 14 0.51 -23.80 -13.86
N LEU A 15 0.17 -24.27 -15.08
CA LEU A 15 0.42 -23.54 -16.32
C LEU A 15 -0.40 -22.24 -16.41
N SER A 16 -1.69 -22.31 -16.08
CA SER A 16 -2.61 -21.16 -16.17
C SER A 16 -2.21 -20.00 -15.26
N LEU A 17 -1.64 -20.32 -14.09
CA LEU A 17 -1.16 -19.35 -13.10
C LEU A 17 0.33 -19.03 -13.22
N GLY A 18 1.05 -19.62 -14.16
CA GLY A 18 2.49 -19.40 -14.35
C GLY A 18 3.37 -19.91 -13.21
N VAL A 19 2.91 -20.93 -12.47
CA VAL A 19 3.62 -21.49 -11.29
C VAL A 19 4.19 -22.89 -11.51
N ALA A 20 4.18 -23.40 -12.74
CA ALA A 20 4.75 -24.73 -13.06
C ALA A 20 6.20 -24.90 -12.57
N HIS A 21 7.01 -23.84 -12.63
CA HIS A 21 8.41 -23.84 -12.16
C HIS A 21 8.56 -23.90 -10.63
N LEU A 22 7.47 -23.84 -9.86
CA LEU A 22 7.46 -23.86 -8.40
C LEU A 22 7.06 -25.21 -7.82
N LEU A 23 6.61 -26.16 -8.65
CA LEU A 23 6.03 -27.43 -8.19
C LEU A 23 6.99 -28.26 -7.32
N ASP A 24 8.29 -28.17 -7.56
CA ASP A 24 9.32 -28.90 -6.81
C ASP A 24 9.93 -28.08 -5.64
N ARG A 25 9.45 -26.85 -5.39
CA ARG A 25 9.98 -25.97 -4.34
C ARG A 25 9.20 -26.12 -3.04
N ALA A 26 9.89 -26.00 -1.92
CA ALA A 26 9.23 -25.96 -0.61
C ALA A 26 8.41 -24.66 -0.46
N THR A 27 7.19 -24.77 0.08
CA THR A 27 6.28 -23.61 0.26
C THR A 27 6.89 -22.51 1.14
N ALA A 28 7.77 -22.87 2.07
CA ALA A 28 8.48 -21.93 2.94
C ALA A 28 9.51 -21.05 2.19
N GLU A 29 9.89 -21.42 0.97
CA GLU A 29 10.85 -20.67 0.14
C GLU A 29 10.18 -19.75 -0.89
N LEU A 30 8.85 -19.83 -1.00
CA LEU A 30 8.08 -19.04 -1.96
C LEU A 30 7.88 -17.63 -1.43
N SER A 31 7.97 -16.64 -2.32
CA SER A 31 7.49 -15.28 -2.03
C SER A 31 5.98 -15.28 -1.77
N GLY A 32 5.46 -14.27 -1.07
CA GLY A 32 4.02 -14.18 -0.79
C GLY A 32 3.15 -14.27 -2.06
N GLY A 33 3.56 -13.64 -3.17
CA GLY A 33 2.84 -13.72 -4.44
C GLY A 33 2.94 -15.06 -5.14
N GLU A 34 4.06 -15.76 -5.01
CA GLU A 34 4.20 -17.14 -5.48
C GLU A 34 3.31 -18.08 -4.66
N LEU A 35 3.34 -17.96 -3.34
CA LEU A 35 2.51 -18.76 -2.42
C LEU A 35 1.02 -18.55 -2.69
N GLN A 36 0.60 -17.31 -2.94
CA GLN A 36 -0.79 -16.98 -3.27
C GLN A 36 -1.24 -17.62 -4.59
N ARG A 37 -0.39 -17.60 -5.62
CA ARG A 37 -0.67 -18.29 -6.89
C ARG A 37 -0.70 -19.80 -6.73
N VAL A 38 0.20 -20.38 -5.93
CA VAL A 38 0.18 -21.82 -5.64
C VAL A 38 -1.10 -22.20 -4.88
N ALA A 39 -1.53 -21.39 -3.90
CA ALA A 39 -2.78 -21.60 -3.18
C ALA A 39 -4.01 -21.55 -4.11
N LEU A 40 -4.04 -20.58 -5.02
CA LEU A 40 -5.08 -20.52 -6.06
C LEU A 40 -5.01 -21.76 -6.99
N GLY A 41 -3.81 -22.20 -7.37
CA GLY A 41 -3.62 -23.40 -8.19
C GLY A 41 -4.15 -24.66 -7.51
N ALA A 42 -3.91 -24.79 -6.20
CA ALA A 42 -4.46 -25.88 -5.39
C ALA A 42 -6.00 -25.85 -5.36
N ALA A 43 -6.62 -24.68 -5.25
CA ALA A 43 -8.08 -24.53 -5.31
C ALA A 43 -8.65 -24.86 -6.71
N LEU A 44 -7.90 -24.55 -7.78
CA LEU A 44 -8.30 -24.80 -9.16
C LEU A 44 -8.05 -26.23 -9.66
N ALA A 45 -7.17 -27.00 -9.00
CA ALA A 45 -6.81 -28.35 -9.44
C ALA A 45 -8.04 -29.29 -9.55
N GLY A 46 -9.06 -29.06 -8.71
CA GLY A 46 -10.34 -29.78 -8.75
C GLY A 46 -11.31 -29.31 -9.84
N ARG A 47 -10.91 -28.35 -10.69
CA ARG A 47 -11.71 -27.73 -11.76
C ARG A 47 -13.09 -27.24 -11.25
N PRO A 48 -13.12 -26.39 -10.20
CA PRO A 48 -14.37 -25.91 -9.64
C PRO A 48 -15.11 -25.01 -10.63
N ALA A 49 -16.45 -25.04 -10.58
CA ALA A 49 -17.28 -24.09 -11.33
C ALA A 49 -17.37 -22.71 -10.66
N LEU A 50 -17.00 -22.61 -9.37
CA LEU A 50 -17.02 -21.39 -8.58
C LEU A 50 -15.77 -21.32 -7.69
N VAL A 51 -15.08 -20.18 -7.71
CA VAL A 51 -13.99 -19.86 -6.80
C VAL A 51 -14.38 -18.64 -5.97
N VAL A 52 -14.26 -18.77 -4.65
CA VAL A 52 -14.46 -17.68 -3.70
C VAL A 52 -13.09 -17.32 -3.13
N LEU A 53 -12.70 -16.05 -3.26
CA LEU A 53 -11.43 -15.54 -2.76
C LEU A 53 -11.67 -14.44 -1.73
N ASP A 54 -11.00 -14.56 -0.60
CA ASP A 54 -11.02 -13.59 0.49
C ASP A 54 -9.70 -12.79 0.47
N GLU A 55 -9.79 -11.51 0.12
CA GLU A 55 -8.68 -10.55 0.01
C GLU A 55 -7.40 -11.08 -0.67
N PRO A 56 -7.49 -11.67 -1.87
CA PRO A 56 -6.36 -12.33 -2.49
C PRO A 56 -5.26 -11.37 -2.98
N THR A 57 -5.49 -10.05 -2.97
CA THR A 57 -4.46 -9.06 -3.34
C THR A 57 -3.82 -8.35 -2.14
N SER A 58 -4.26 -8.62 -0.91
CA SER A 58 -3.84 -7.88 0.31
C SER A 58 -2.33 -7.91 0.61
N GLN A 59 -1.63 -8.97 0.19
CA GLN A 59 -0.19 -9.17 0.46
C GLN A 59 0.68 -8.98 -0.80
N LEU A 60 0.09 -8.55 -1.90
CA LEU A 60 0.75 -8.46 -3.18
C LEU A 60 1.19 -7.03 -3.48
N ASP A 61 2.41 -6.89 -3.99
CA ASP A 61 2.82 -5.62 -4.58
C ASP A 61 1.96 -5.30 -5.84
N PRO A 62 1.94 -4.04 -6.31
CA PRO A 62 1.07 -3.63 -7.41
C PRO A 62 1.17 -4.48 -8.66
N VAL A 63 2.35 -5.03 -8.99
CA VAL A 63 2.55 -5.84 -10.19
C VAL A 63 1.95 -7.23 -9.98
N ALA A 64 2.27 -7.87 -8.86
CA ALA A 64 1.74 -9.19 -8.53
C ALA A 64 0.21 -9.19 -8.37
N GLY A 65 -0.36 -8.11 -7.81
CA GLY A 65 -1.81 -7.92 -7.72
C GLY A 65 -2.47 -7.86 -9.09
N ASP A 66 -1.94 -7.07 -10.03
CA ASP A 66 -2.47 -6.97 -11.40
C ASP A 66 -2.32 -8.31 -12.16
N GLU A 67 -1.21 -9.03 -11.97
CA GLU A 67 -1.00 -10.36 -12.52
C GLU A 67 -2.02 -11.39 -12.02
N LEU A 68 -2.33 -11.38 -10.71
CA LEU A 68 -3.34 -12.24 -10.12
C LEU A 68 -4.73 -11.94 -10.69
N ILE A 69 -5.13 -10.66 -10.66
CA ILE A 69 -6.44 -10.23 -11.19
C ILE A 69 -6.56 -10.56 -12.68
N GLY A 70 -5.50 -10.36 -13.46
CA GLY A 70 -5.47 -10.77 -14.87
C GLY A 70 -5.58 -12.29 -15.07
N SER A 71 -5.04 -13.08 -14.15
CA SER A 71 -5.16 -14.54 -14.18
C SER A 71 -6.57 -15.00 -13.82
N LEU A 72 -7.19 -14.39 -12.81
CA LEU A 72 -8.60 -14.61 -12.46
C LEU A 72 -9.52 -14.28 -13.64
N ARG A 73 -9.29 -13.16 -14.32
CA ARG A 73 -10.05 -12.80 -15.51
C ARG A 73 -9.95 -13.87 -16.61
N ARG A 74 -8.73 -14.36 -16.93
CA ARG A 74 -8.56 -15.43 -17.91
C ARG A 74 -9.27 -16.72 -17.49
N LEU A 75 -9.23 -17.07 -16.21
CA LEU A 75 -9.97 -18.24 -15.71
C LEU A 75 -11.48 -18.09 -15.89
N ASN A 76 -12.03 -16.90 -15.66
CA ASN A 76 -13.44 -16.63 -15.90
C ASN A 76 -13.79 -16.70 -17.39
N GLU A 77 -12.99 -16.07 -18.26
CA GLU A 77 -13.27 -16.00 -19.70
C GLU A 77 -13.00 -17.32 -20.44
N ASP A 78 -11.91 -18.03 -20.12
CA ASP A 78 -11.45 -19.21 -20.88
C ASP A 78 -11.96 -20.54 -20.30
N ALA A 79 -12.16 -20.61 -18.98
CA ALA A 79 -12.54 -21.85 -18.28
C ALA A 79 -13.98 -21.83 -17.73
N ASP A 80 -14.75 -20.76 -18.01
CA ASP A 80 -16.15 -20.59 -17.57
C ASP A 80 -16.32 -20.75 -16.06
N VAL A 81 -15.32 -20.30 -15.30
CA VAL A 81 -15.32 -20.36 -13.83
C VAL A 81 -15.95 -19.09 -13.28
N ALA A 82 -16.98 -19.22 -12.45
CA ALA A 82 -17.53 -18.10 -11.69
C ALA A 82 -16.54 -17.67 -10.60
N ILE A 83 -16.32 -16.37 -10.44
CA ILE A 83 -15.38 -15.82 -9.46
C ILE A 83 -16.11 -14.87 -8.54
N VAL A 84 -16.04 -15.13 -7.23
CA VAL A 84 -16.50 -14.22 -6.18
C VAL A 84 -15.27 -13.74 -5.43
N LEU A 85 -15.11 -12.42 -5.38
CA LEU A 85 -13.93 -11.76 -4.84
C LEU A 85 -14.37 -10.78 -3.74
N ALA A 86 -13.88 -11.00 -2.51
CA ALA A 86 -13.95 -10.00 -1.45
C ALA A 86 -12.65 -9.19 -1.43
N GLU A 87 -12.76 -7.87 -1.57
CA GLU A 87 -11.61 -6.96 -1.65
C GLU A 87 -11.90 -5.62 -0.98
N HIS A 88 -10.87 -5.06 -0.34
CA HIS A 88 -10.89 -3.69 0.15
C HIS A 88 -10.29 -2.69 -0.84
N ARG A 89 -9.49 -3.16 -1.82
CA ARG A 89 -8.85 -2.33 -2.86
C ARG A 89 -9.54 -2.52 -4.20
N LEU A 90 -10.59 -1.74 -4.41
CA LEU A 90 -11.51 -1.92 -5.53
C LEU A 90 -10.90 -1.49 -6.88
N GLU A 91 -9.90 -0.60 -6.90
CA GLU A 91 -9.39 0.04 -8.12
C GLU A 91 -8.90 -0.96 -9.18
N ARG A 92 -8.39 -2.12 -8.75
CA ARG A 92 -7.80 -3.15 -9.63
C ARG A 92 -8.85 -4.09 -10.24
N CYS A 93 -9.89 -4.43 -9.48
CA CYS A 93 -10.86 -5.47 -9.85
C CYS A 93 -12.21 -4.90 -10.30
N LEU A 94 -12.59 -3.70 -9.85
CA LEU A 94 -13.92 -3.13 -10.07
C LEU A 94 -14.27 -2.94 -11.55
N GLY A 95 -13.27 -2.63 -12.39
CA GLY A 95 -13.46 -2.49 -13.84
C GLY A 95 -13.66 -3.82 -14.59
N LEU A 96 -13.43 -4.96 -13.92
CA LEU A 96 -13.57 -6.31 -14.47
C LEU A 96 -14.79 -7.04 -13.91
N ALA A 97 -15.39 -6.54 -12.82
CA ALA A 97 -16.54 -7.16 -12.20
C ALA A 97 -17.82 -6.92 -13.01
N ASP A 98 -18.67 -7.95 -13.12
CA ASP A 98 -20.01 -7.82 -13.70
C ASP A 98 -21.03 -7.26 -12.69
N ARG A 99 -20.83 -7.60 -11.42
CA ARG A 99 -21.72 -7.30 -10.30
C ARG A 99 -20.91 -7.00 -9.06
N VAL A 100 -21.34 -6.02 -8.27
CA VAL A 100 -20.71 -5.59 -7.03
C VAL A 100 -21.75 -5.58 -5.93
N ILE A 101 -21.42 -6.21 -4.80
CA ILE A 101 -22.28 -6.28 -3.63
C ILE A 101 -21.54 -5.63 -2.46
N ALA A 102 -22.18 -4.67 -1.81
CA ALA A 102 -21.68 -4.03 -0.60
C ALA A 102 -22.43 -4.57 0.62
N LEU A 103 -21.69 -4.91 1.67
CA LEU A 103 -22.23 -5.39 2.94
C LEU A 103 -21.93 -4.37 4.04
N ASP A 104 -22.94 -3.98 4.82
CA ASP A 104 -22.79 -3.24 6.09
C ASP A 104 -23.53 -4.01 7.19
N ARG A 105 -22.85 -4.31 8.30
CA ARG A 105 -23.40 -4.99 9.48
C ARG A 105 -24.26 -6.22 9.12
N GLY A 106 -23.73 -7.06 8.24
CA GLY A 106 -24.38 -8.30 7.79
C GLY A 106 -25.57 -8.12 6.85
N ARG A 107 -25.79 -6.92 6.30
CA ARG A 107 -26.86 -6.63 5.33
C ARG A 107 -26.29 -6.15 4.01
N VAL A 108 -26.91 -6.56 2.91
CA VAL A 108 -26.61 -6.02 1.59
C VAL A 108 -27.16 -4.61 1.50
N VAL A 109 -26.28 -3.63 1.34
CA VAL A 109 -26.62 -2.20 1.22
C VAL A 109 -26.50 -1.68 -0.21
N CYS A 110 -25.79 -2.41 -1.08
CA CYS A 110 -25.74 -2.15 -2.51
C CYS A 110 -25.60 -3.47 -3.27
N ASP A 111 -26.30 -3.60 -4.39
CA ASP A 111 -26.21 -4.72 -5.31
C ASP A 111 -26.46 -4.20 -6.73
N GLY A 112 -25.44 -4.19 -7.57
CA GLY A 112 -25.59 -3.68 -8.93
C GLY A 112 -24.30 -3.75 -9.75
N THR A 113 -24.33 -3.13 -10.91
CA THR A 113 -23.14 -3.00 -11.76
C THR A 113 -22.07 -2.10 -11.11
N PRO A 114 -20.79 -2.19 -11.51
CA PRO A 114 -19.75 -1.30 -11.01
C PRO A 114 -20.08 0.20 -11.10
N ARG A 115 -20.82 0.62 -12.14
CA ARG A 115 -21.26 2.01 -12.32
C ARG A 115 -22.38 2.42 -11.36
N GLU A 116 -23.27 1.50 -11.02
CA GLU A 116 -24.31 1.73 -10.00
C GLU A 116 -23.68 1.78 -8.62
N PHE A 117 -22.80 0.83 -8.32
CA PHE A 117 -22.03 0.79 -7.09
C PHE A 117 -21.25 2.08 -6.88
N LEU A 118 -20.46 2.57 -7.86
CA LEU A 118 -19.70 3.82 -7.67
C LEU A 118 -20.58 5.05 -7.46
N ARG A 119 -21.75 5.13 -8.13
CA ARG A 119 -22.71 6.22 -7.91
C ARG A 119 -23.26 6.19 -6.49
N TRP A 120 -23.61 5.00 -6.01
CA TRP A 120 -24.05 4.80 -4.63
C TRP A 120 -22.94 5.10 -3.63
N ALA A 121 -21.73 4.58 -3.84
CA ALA A 121 -20.59 4.75 -2.95
C ALA A 121 -20.25 6.23 -2.74
N VAL A 122 -20.15 7.01 -3.82
CA VAL A 122 -19.87 8.46 -3.68
C VAL A 122 -20.95 9.19 -2.87
N ALA A 123 -22.22 8.78 -2.97
CA ALA A 123 -23.33 9.45 -2.31
C ALA A 123 -23.59 8.97 -0.88
N SER A 124 -23.33 7.70 -0.58
CA SER A 124 -23.81 7.02 0.63
C SER A 124 -22.73 6.25 1.40
N ALA A 125 -21.60 5.94 0.78
CA ALA A 125 -20.47 5.25 1.41
C ALA A 125 -19.12 5.74 0.84
N PRO A 126 -18.73 7.02 1.07
CA PRO A 126 -17.55 7.63 0.46
C PRO A 126 -16.24 6.88 0.69
N GLU A 127 -16.16 6.10 1.77
CA GLU A 127 -15.06 5.20 2.13
C GLU A 127 -14.86 4.06 1.12
N LEU A 128 -15.92 3.66 0.41
CA LEU A 128 -15.90 2.66 -0.67
C LEU A 128 -15.72 3.28 -2.06
N ALA A 129 -15.71 4.61 -2.18
CA ALA A 129 -15.53 5.29 -3.45
C ALA A 129 -14.05 5.32 -3.85
N THR A 130 -13.75 4.83 -5.06
CA THR A 130 -12.39 4.90 -5.62
C THR A 130 -11.95 6.36 -5.80
N PRO A 131 -10.64 6.67 -5.70
CA PRO A 131 -10.13 8.02 -5.97
C PRO A 131 -10.63 8.60 -7.30
N GLY A 132 -10.66 7.79 -8.36
CA GLY A 132 -11.17 8.19 -9.68
C GLY A 132 -12.66 8.53 -9.69
N ALA A 133 -13.49 7.78 -8.96
CA ALA A 133 -14.92 8.10 -8.82
C ALA A 133 -15.14 9.42 -8.06
N ARG A 134 -14.36 9.66 -6.99
CA ARG A 134 -14.39 10.91 -6.21
C ARG A 134 -13.94 12.10 -7.05
N LEU A 135 -12.88 11.94 -7.84
CA LEU A 135 -12.39 12.96 -8.77
C LEU A 135 -13.48 13.36 -9.78
N LEU A 136 -14.07 12.37 -10.46
CA LEU A 136 -15.13 12.65 -11.46
C LEU A 136 -16.34 13.31 -10.82
N SER A 137 -16.81 12.78 -9.69
CA SER A 137 -17.97 13.37 -9.01
C SER A 137 -17.69 14.77 -8.46
N GLY A 138 -16.48 15.02 -7.97
CA GLY A 138 -16.05 16.36 -7.54
C GLY A 138 -16.02 17.37 -8.69
N LEU A 139 -15.83 16.91 -9.93
CA LEU A 139 -15.96 17.71 -11.15
C LEU A 139 -17.39 17.77 -11.70
N GLY A 140 -18.38 17.21 -11.00
CA GLY A 140 -19.77 17.14 -11.46
C GLY A 140 -20.03 16.10 -12.55
N LEU A 141 -19.10 15.18 -12.78
CA LEU A 141 -19.18 14.12 -13.78
C LEU A 141 -19.66 12.80 -13.15
N ARG A 142 -20.26 11.94 -13.98
CA ARG A 142 -20.70 10.62 -13.52
C ARG A 142 -19.49 9.71 -13.26
N PRO A 143 -19.40 9.06 -12.10
CA PRO A 143 -18.28 8.16 -11.79
C PRO A 143 -18.32 6.92 -12.69
N VAL A 144 -17.14 6.45 -13.09
CA VAL A 144 -16.95 5.24 -13.91
C VAL A 144 -15.75 4.44 -13.39
N PRO A 145 -15.78 3.09 -13.52
CA PRO A 145 -14.67 2.26 -13.06
C PRO A 145 -13.49 2.33 -14.03
N GLY A 146 -12.29 2.46 -13.45
CA GLY A 146 -11.03 2.33 -14.17
C GLY A 146 -10.52 3.61 -14.84
N VAL A 147 -9.19 3.74 -14.85
CA VAL A 147 -8.45 4.91 -15.36
C VAL A 147 -8.80 5.27 -16.80
N LYS A 148 -8.90 4.27 -17.70
CA LYS A 148 -9.19 4.50 -19.14
C LYS A 148 -10.58 5.14 -19.33
N ALA A 149 -11.59 4.63 -18.63
CA ALA A 149 -12.95 5.16 -18.71
C ALA A 149 -13.02 6.57 -18.13
N ALA A 150 -12.36 6.81 -16.98
CA ALA A 150 -12.32 8.14 -16.36
C ALA A 150 -11.66 9.18 -17.27
N ARG A 151 -10.52 8.85 -17.90
CA ARG A 151 -9.87 9.71 -18.91
C ARG A 151 -10.79 10.02 -20.09
N ALA A 152 -11.54 9.02 -20.58
CA ALA A 152 -12.49 9.22 -21.67
C ALA A 152 -13.65 10.16 -21.25
N THR A 153 -14.16 10.02 -20.03
CA THR A 153 -15.19 10.90 -19.47
C THR A 153 -14.70 12.35 -19.37
N LEU A 154 -13.47 12.57 -18.90
CA LEU A 154 -12.87 13.91 -18.84
C LEU A 154 -12.73 14.54 -20.23
N ARG A 155 -12.25 13.78 -21.22
CA ARG A 155 -12.18 14.24 -22.62
C ARG A 155 -13.55 14.62 -23.19
N ALA A 156 -14.55 13.78 -22.97
CA ALA A 156 -15.91 14.05 -23.45
C ALA A 156 -16.55 15.29 -22.81
N ALA A 157 -16.11 15.64 -21.60
CA ALA A 157 -16.55 16.85 -20.89
C ALA A 157 -15.72 18.10 -21.21
N GLY A 158 -14.71 18.02 -22.08
CA GLY A 158 -13.78 19.13 -22.33
C GLY A 158 -12.89 19.47 -21.13
N MET A 159 -12.72 18.52 -20.20
CA MET A 159 -11.91 18.66 -18.97
C MET A 159 -10.67 17.76 -19.01
N ALA A 160 -10.29 17.28 -20.19
CA ALA A 160 -9.09 16.50 -20.32
C ALA A 160 -7.87 17.39 -20.16
N VAL A 161 -6.92 16.88 -19.41
CA VAL A 161 -5.63 17.54 -19.27
C VAL A 161 -4.61 16.71 -20.03
N GLU A 162 -3.82 17.38 -20.85
CA GLU A 162 -2.67 16.74 -21.49
C GLU A 162 -1.69 16.29 -20.40
N PRO A 163 -1.11 15.08 -20.51
CA PRO A 163 -0.15 14.62 -19.54
C PRO A 163 1.03 15.59 -19.51
N GLU A 164 1.36 16.10 -18.33
CA GLU A 164 2.65 16.75 -18.16
C GLU A 164 3.72 15.68 -18.35
N ALA A 165 4.75 15.98 -19.15
CA ALA A 165 5.94 15.16 -19.17
C ALA A 165 6.39 15.04 -17.71
N ALA A 166 6.39 13.80 -17.18
CA ALA A 166 6.70 13.54 -15.78
C ALA A 166 7.94 14.37 -15.43
N PRO A 167 7.89 15.20 -14.36
CA PRO A 167 9.07 15.97 -13.97
C PRO A 167 10.20 14.96 -13.88
N ALA A 168 11.27 15.16 -14.67
CA ALA A 168 12.38 14.21 -14.73
C ALA A 168 12.82 13.98 -13.29
N ALA A 169 12.50 12.80 -12.73
CA ALA A 169 12.70 12.51 -11.32
C ALA A 169 14.13 12.89 -11.01
N SER A 170 14.31 13.98 -10.28
CA SER A 170 15.64 14.57 -10.18
C SER A 170 16.53 13.53 -9.51
N THR A 171 17.71 13.27 -10.09
CA THR A 171 18.81 12.56 -9.42
C THR A 171 18.82 12.98 -7.96
N PRO A 172 18.96 12.06 -6.97
CA PRO A 172 18.76 12.35 -5.55
C PRO A 172 19.40 13.68 -5.18
N ARG A 173 18.55 14.72 -5.06
CA ARG A 173 19.03 16.08 -4.86
C ARG A 173 19.48 16.17 -3.42
N ARG A 174 20.79 16.06 -3.21
CA ARG A 174 21.44 16.65 -2.04
C ARG A 174 21.22 18.15 -2.13
N ALA A 175 20.30 18.69 -1.33
CA ALA A 175 20.41 20.08 -0.95
C ALA A 175 21.78 20.24 -0.27
N LEU A 176 22.73 20.86 -0.97
CA LEU A 176 23.97 21.37 -0.40
C LEU A 176 23.64 22.65 0.39
N GLY A 177 22.88 22.48 1.47
CA GLY A 177 22.74 23.44 2.57
C GLY A 177 23.34 22.83 3.83
N GLU A 178 23.57 23.64 4.88
CA GLU A 178 24.05 23.17 6.19
C GLU A 178 23.39 21.84 6.56
N ALA A 179 24.20 20.82 6.87
CA ALA A 179 23.70 19.47 7.10
C ALA A 179 22.64 19.52 8.22
N PRO A 180 21.34 19.30 7.90
CA PRO A 180 20.32 19.32 8.93
C PRO A 180 20.64 18.21 9.94
N ALA A 181 20.22 18.39 11.19
CA ALA A 181 20.33 17.32 12.18
C ALA A 181 19.68 16.05 11.61
N GLU A 182 20.41 14.93 11.57
CA GLU A 182 19.94 13.65 11.02
C GLU A 182 19.38 12.79 12.16
N ALA A 183 18.11 12.41 12.10
CA ALA A 183 17.51 11.49 13.07
C ALA A 183 17.98 10.04 12.82
N LEU A 184 18.12 9.66 11.54
CA LEU A 184 18.64 8.38 11.08
C LEU A 184 19.39 8.60 9.76
N ALA A 185 20.56 7.99 9.60
CA ALA A 185 21.22 7.94 8.30
C ALA A 185 21.91 6.61 8.04
N PHE A 186 21.93 6.27 6.75
CA PHE A 186 22.60 5.14 6.16
C PHE A 186 23.74 5.67 5.29
N HIS A 187 24.95 5.18 5.51
CA HIS A 187 26.11 5.59 4.72
C HIS A 187 26.73 4.40 4.01
N ARG A 188 26.55 4.35 2.68
CA ARG A 188 27.02 3.26 1.80
C ARG A 188 26.71 1.88 2.38
N LEU A 189 25.48 1.68 2.85
CA LEU A 189 25.04 0.48 3.54
C LEU A 189 24.95 -0.71 2.57
N TRP A 190 25.63 -1.80 2.90
CA TRP A 190 25.51 -3.09 2.22
C TRP A 190 25.00 -4.15 3.19
N HIS A 191 24.17 -5.04 2.66
CA HIS A 191 23.77 -6.26 3.35
C HIS A 191 23.76 -7.42 2.37
N GLU A 192 24.62 -8.39 2.62
CA GLU A 192 24.81 -9.61 1.83
C GLU A 192 24.48 -10.82 2.70
N ILE A 193 23.65 -11.73 2.19
CA ILE A 193 23.39 -13.00 2.86
C ILE A 193 24.65 -13.87 2.68
N ARG A 194 25.05 -14.61 3.71
CA ARG A 194 26.19 -15.52 3.63
C ARG A 194 25.94 -16.54 2.52
N GLU A 195 26.82 -16.60 1.53
CA GLU A 195 26.68 -17.45 0.33
C GLU A 195 25.41 -17.14 -0.50
N GLY A 196 24.89 -15.91 -0.40
CA GLY A 196 23.66 -15.49 -1.08
C GLY A 196 23.78 -14.13 -1.76
N PRO A 197 22.67 -13.61 -2.31
CA PRO A 197 22.67 -12.34 -3.02
C PRO A 197 22.83 -11.13 -2.07
N ALA A 198 23.32 -10.03 -2.63
CA ALA A 198 23.28 -8.72 -1.97
C ALA A 198 21.84 -8.18 -1.97
N ILE A 199 21.28 -8.00 -0.77
CA ILE A 199 19.93 -7.46 -0.53
C ILE A 199 19.95 -5.93 -0.54
N LEU A 200 20.99 -5.31 0.03
CA LEU A 200 21.20 -3.86 0.01
C LEU A 200 22.57 -3.56 -0.60
N ARG A 201 22.63 -2.58 -1.51
CA ARG A 201 23.79 -2.35 -2.38
C ARG A 201 24.30 -0.91 -2.33
N GLY A 202 24.90 -0.53 -1.22
CA GLY A 202 25.54 0.79 -1.06
C GLY A 202 24.55 1.93 -0.79
N VAL A 203 23.46 1.64 -0.09
CA VAL A 203 22.39 2.60 0.21
C VAL A 203 22.95 3.78 1.00
N THR A 204 22.72 4.99 0.49
CA THR A 204 23.04 6.25 1.19
C THR A 204 21.78 7.09 1.24
N LEU A 205 21.20 7.23 2.43
CA LEU A 205 19.94 7.92 2.70
C LEU A 205 20.02 8.55 4.09
N SER A 206 19.45 9.72 4.27
CA SER A 206 19.29 10.35 5.58
C SER A 206 17.88 10.86 5.77
N PHE A 207 17.47 10.90 7.03
CA PHE A 207 16.14 11.26 7.48
C PHE A 207 16.26 12.34 8.56
N ALA A 208 15.56 13.45 8.37
CA ALA A 208 15.52 14.55 9.32
C ALA A 208 14.49 14.29 10.44
N PRO A 209 14.65 14.90 11.63
CA PRO A 209 13.63 14.89 12.68
C PRO A 209 12.27 15.33 12.14
N ARG A 210 11.20 14.64 12.56
CA ARG A 210 9.80 14.92 12.16
C ARG A 210 9.52 14.79 10.66
N GLU A 211 10.44 14.22 9.89
CA GLU A 211 10.23 13.96 8.47
C GLU A 211 9.25 12.79 8.29
N ARG A 212 8.35 12.89 7.30
CA ARG A 212 7.39 11.84 6.94
C ARG A 212 7.77 11.26 5.59
N VAL A 213 8.26 10.03 5.59
CA VAL A 213 8.81 9.38 4.41
C VAL A 213 8.09 8.07 4.11
N ALA A 214 7.63 7.91 2.87
CA ALA A 214 7.20 6.61 2.37
C ALA A 214 8.37 5.92 1.66
N LEU A 215 8.71 4.72 2.13
CA LEU A 215 9.71 3.85 1.53
C LEU A 215 8.99 2.84 0.64
N MET A 216 9.00 3.03 -0.67
CA MET A 216 8.24 2.19 -1.60
C MET A 216 9.14 1.35 -2.50
N GLY A 217 8.56 0.35 -3.13
CA GLY A 217 9.26 -0.57 -4.03
C GLY A 217 8.60 -1.94 -4.06
N ARG A 218 9.01 -2.78 -5.01
CA ARG A 218 8.49 -4.15 -5.13
C ARG A 218 8.82 -5.01 -3.91
N ASN A 219 8.14 -6.14 -3.78
CA ASN A 219 8.56 -7.16 -2.83
C ASN A 219 10.00 -7.61 -3.15
N GLY A 220 10.83 -7.77 -2.11
CA GLY A 220 12.25 -8.09 -2.27
C GLY A 220 13.19 -6.92 -2.57
N ALA A 221 12.68 -5.68 -2.72
CA ALA A 221 13.53 -4.51 -3.00
C ALA A 221 14.47 -4.09 -1.86
N GLY A 222 14.33 -4.69 -0.67
CA GLY A 222 15.16 -4.42 0.51
C GLY A 222 14.55 -3.48 1.56
N LYS A 223 13.28 -3.10 1.43
CA LYS A 223 12.58 -2.18 2.36
C LYS A 223 12.67 -2.63 3.83
N SER A 224 12.16 -3.82 4.14
CA SER A 224 12.18 -4.41 5.49
C SER A 224 13.60 -4.56 6.03
N THR A 225 14.55 -4.98 5.18
CA THR A 225 15.96 -5.10 5.56
C THR A 225 16.55 -3.74 5.93
N LEU A 226 16.25 -2.68 5.18
CA LEU A 226 16.69 -1.32 5.48
C LEU A 226 16.13 -0.82 6.81
N LEU A 227 14.83 -1.04 7.07
CA LEU A 227 14.20 -0.66 8.34
C LEU A 227 14.79 -1.42 9.54
N ARG A 228 15.09 -2.72 9.40
CA ARG A 228 15.76 -3.52 10.44
C ARG A 228 17.18 -3.04 10.72
N HIS A 229 17.95 -2.64 9.70
CA HIS A 229 19.22 -1.93 9.89
C HIS A 229 19.00 -0.61 10.62
N GLY A 230 17.95 0.15 10.28
CA GLY A 230 17.58 1.37 11.00
C GLY A 230 17.33 1.13 12.48
N ALA A 231 16.63 0.06 12.84
CA ALA A 231 16.32 -0.32 14.21
C ALA A 231 17.48 -0.98 14.99
N GLY A 232 18.56 -1.37 14.31
CA GLY A 232 19.70 -2.04 14.94
C GLY A 232 19.51 -3.55 15.15
N LEU A 233 18.51 -4.15 14.51
CA LEU A 233 18.28 -5.60 14.52
C LEU A 233 19.23 -6.38 13.59
N MET A 234 19.98 -5.66 12.75
CA MET A 234 20.93 -6.24 11.79
C MET A 234 22.22 -5.43 11.79
N SER A 235 23.35 -6.12 11.58
CA SER A 235 24.65 -5.48 11.35
C SER A 235 24.96 -5.39 9.86
N PRO A 236 25.42 -4.23 9.35
CA PRO A 236 25.81 -4.10 7.95
C PRO A 236 27.01 -4.97 7.61
N THR A 237 27.02 -5.53 6.39
CA THR A 237 28.22 -6.18 5.84
C THR A 237 29.27 -5.13 5.51
N ARG A 238 28.85 -3.96 5.01
CA ARG A 238 29.68 -2.77 4.78
C ARG A 238 28.88 -1.49 5.00
N GLY A 239 29.57 -0.38 5.26
CA GLY A 239 28.94 0.90 5.56
C GLY A 239 28.57 1.02 7.03
N ARG A 240 27.76 2.02 7.38
CA ARG A 240 27.31 2.24 8.76
C ARG A 240 25.91 2.84 8.81
N VAL A 241 25.29 2.72 9.98
CA VAL A 241 24.02 3.36 10.34
C VAL A 241 24.28 4.32 11.50
N THR A 242 23.80 5.55 11.40
CA THR A 242 23.84 6.56 12.48
C THR A 242 22.42 6.84 12.97
N ARG A 243 22.24 6.99 14.27
CA ARG A 243 20.94 7.21 14.92
C ARG A 243 21.08 8.32 15.95
N ALA A 244 20.18 9.29 15.95
CA ALA A 244 20.16 10.34 16.96
C ALA A 244 19.59 9.85 18.30
N GLY A 245 18.80 8.77 18.29
CA GLY A 245 18.16 8.19 19.48
C GLY A 245 17.54 6.83 19.18
N ARG A 246 16.57 6.43 19.99
CA ARG A 246 15.85 5.17 19.82
C ARG A 246 15.09 5.16 18.49
N VAL A 247 15.13 4.03 17.79
CA VAL A 247 14.35 3.78 16.57
C VAL A 247 13.32 2.71 16.90
N ALA A 248 12.05 3.10 16.98
CA ALA A 248 10.94 2.17 17.11
C ALA A 248 10.70 1.49 15.75
N LEU A 249 10.44 0.18 15.75
CA LEU A 249 10.14 -0.58 14.53
C LEU A 249 8.90 -1.43 14.75
N LEU A 250 7.85 -1.16 13.98
CA LEU A 250 6.70 -2.03 13.81
C LEU A 250 6.91 -2.95 12.61
N LEU A 251 6.99 -4.25 12.85
CA LEU A 251 7.11 -5.29 11.84
C LEU A 251 5.76 -5.56 11.17
N GLN A 252 5.84 -6.27 10.05
CA GLN A 252 4.72 -6.61 9.19
C GLN A 252 3.55 -7.33 9.89
N ASN A 253 3.82 -8.14 10.91
CA ASN A 253 2.80 -8.89 11.64
C ASN A 253 2.64 -8.29 13.04
N PRO A 254 1.55 -7.54 13.32
CA PRO A 254 1.35 -6.90 14.62
C PRO A 254 1.18 -7.91 15.75
N THR A 255 0.71 -9.12 15.45
CA THR A 255 0.51 -10.20 16.42
C THR A 255 1.82 -10.72 17.02
N ASP A 256 2.96 -10.47 16.37
CA ASP A 256 4.27 -10.90 16.86
C ASP A 256 4.69 -10.13 18.13
N TYR A 257 4.01 -9.01 18.43
CA TYR A 257 4.22 -8.20 19.63
C TYR A 257 3.32 -8.62 20.80
N LEU A 258 2.31 -9.45 20.57
CA LEU A 258 1.30 -9.78 21.58
C LEU A 258 1.71 -11.05 22.35
N ILE A 259 2.29 -10.85 23.53
CA ILE A 259 2.94 -11.87 24.35
C ILE A 259 2.20 -12.10 25.67
N HIS A 260 1.59 -11.06 26.25
CA HIS A 260 0.97 -11.08 27.57
C HIS A 260 -0.52 -11.45 27.51
N GLU A 261 -1.09 -11.77 28.68
CA GLU A 261 -2.49 -12.18 28.82
C GLU A 261 -3.45 -11.00 28.79
N THR A 262 -2.98 -9.80 29.14
CA THR A 262 -3.79 -8.58 29.15
C THR A 262 -3.11 -7.43 28.42
N VAL A 263 -3.92 -6.57 27.83
CA VAL A 263 -3.43 -5.36 27.14
C VAL A 263 -2.67 -4.43 28.09
N ALA A 264 -3.07 -4.37 29.37
CA ALA A 264 -2.39 -3.59 30.40
C ALA A 264 -0.93 -4.00 30.63
N GLU A 265 -0.59 -5.26 30.41
CA GLU A 265 0.77 -5.80 30.56
C GLU A 265 1.62 -5.54 29.31
N GLU A 266 0.99 -5.28 28.16
CA GLU A 266 1.68 -5.04 26.89
C GLU A 266 2.17 -3.59 26.76
N ALA A 267 1.33 -2.62 27.15
CA ALA A 267 1.60 -1.21 26.91
C ALA A 267 1.01 -0.33 28.02
N SER A 268 1.74 0.74 28.34
CA SER A 268 1.32 1.74 29.31
C SER A 268 0.03 2.47 28.86
N PRO A 269 -0.79 2.97 29.80
CA PRO A 269 -1.98 3.76 29.46
C PRO A 269 -1.68 4.97 28.55
N ASP A 270 -0.51 5.59 28.68
CA ASP A 270 -0.12 6.73 27.85
C ASP A 270 0.22 6.30 26.41
N ALA A 271 0.87 5.14 26.24
CA ALA A 271 1.11 4.56 24.94
C ALA A 271 -0.20 4.17 24.24
N LEU A 272 -1.16 3.59 24.97
CA LEU A 272 -2.50 3.27 24.46
C LEU A 272 -3.25 4.53 23.99
N ARG A 273 -3.24 5.61 24.78
CA ARG A 273 -3.85 6.90 24.40
C ARG A 273 -3.20 7.49 23.16
N THR A 274 -1.87 7.36 23.02
CA THR A 274 -1.11 7.87 21.87
C THR A 274 -1.59 7.26 20.55
N VAL A 275 -2.06 6.01 20.59
CA VAL A 275 -2.59 5.31 19.40
C VAL A 275 -4.12 5.35 19.30
N GLY A 276 -4.78 6.13 20.14
CA GLY A 276 -6.23 6.30 20.15
C GLY A 276 -6.99 5.09 20.68
N LEU A 277 -6.38 4.28 21.56
CA LEU A 277 -7.07 3.23 22.29
C LEU A 277 -7.43 3.74 23.68
N ASP A 278 -8.67 3.52 24.12
CA ASP A 278 -9.10 3.88 25.48
C ASP A 278 -8.57 2.85 26.49
N PRO A 279 -7.63 3.24 27.39
CA PRO A 279 -7.07 2.31 28.36
C PRO A 279 -8.12 1.71 29.30
N GLU A 280 -9.19 2.45 29.65
CA GLU A 280 -10.19 1.96 30.60
C GLU A 280 -11.01 0.81 30.00
N GLU A 281 -11.28 0.88 28.69
CA GLU A 281 -12.01 -0.14 27.96
C GLU A 281 -11.12 -1.35 27.60
N ILE A 282 -9.91 -1.08 27.09
CA ILE A 282 -9.11 -2.11 26.42
C ILE A 282 -8.13 -2.82 27.36
N ALA A 283 -7.62 -2.16 28.40
CA ALA A 283 -6.58 -2.70 29.28
C ALA A 283 -6.89 -4.09 29.88
N PRO A 284 -8.14 -4.40 30.33
CA PRO A 284 -8.43 -5.72 30.91
C PRO A 284 -8.68 -6.81 29.86
N ARG A 285 -8.76 -6.48 28.56
CA ARG A 285 -9.04 -7.44 27.50
C ARG A 285 -7.80 -8.25 27.17
N HIS A 286 -8.00 -9.47 26.65
CA HIS A 286 -6.90 -10.27 26.13
C HIS A 286 -6.49 -9.75 24.73
N PRO A 287 -5.18 -9.51 24.45
CA PRO A 287 -4.74 -8.89 23.21
C PRO A 287 -5.19 -9.62 21.92
N ARG A 288 -5.38 -10.95 21.97
CA ARG A 288 -5.83 -11.72 20.80
C ARG A 288 -7.33 -11.60 20.51
N ASP A 289 -8.12 -11.08 21.44
CA ASP A 289 -9.57 -10.88 21.28
C ASP A 289 -9.90 -9.54 20.61
N LEU A 290 -8.89 -8.69 20.45
CA LEU A 290 -9.00 -7.42 19.74
C LEU A 290 -9.27 -7.61 18.24
N SER A 291 -9.95 -6.66 17.63
CA SER A 291 -10.08 -6.55 16.17
C SER A 291 -8.72 -6.36 15.51
N GLY A 292 -8.62 -6.59 14.19
CA GLY A 292 -7.35 -6.42 13.46
C GLY A 292 -6.77 -5.00 13.59
N GLY A 293 -7.63 -3.97 13.51
CA GLY A 293 -7.23 -2.57 13.68
C GLY A 293 -6.76 -2.26 15.10
N GLU A 294 -7.46 -2.75 16.12
CA GLU A 294 -7.06 -2.62 17.53
C GLU A 294 -5.72 -3.33 17.80
N LYS A 295 -5.52 -4.54 17.27
CA LYS A 295 -4.24 -5.28 17.39
C LYS A 295 -3.08 -4.50 16.80
N GLN A 296 -3.28 -3.86 15.65
CA GLN A 296 -2.24 -3.04 15.04
C GLN A 296 -1.95 -1.78 15.86
N ARG A 297 -2.98 -1.08 16.36
CA ARG A 297 -2.80 0.08 17.23
C ARG A 297 -2.08 -0.32 18.52
N LEU A 298 -2.43 -1.45 19.12
CA LEU A 298 -1.74 -1.99 20.29
C LEU A 298 -0.26 -2.29 19.99
N ALA A 299 0.04 -2.97 18.88
CA ALA A 299 1.43 -3.22 18.49
C ALA A 299 2.22 -1.91 18.29
N LEU A 300 1.57 -0.87 17.73
CA LEU A 300 2.15 0.45 17.64
C LEU A 300 2.37 1.07 19.03
N ALA A 301 1.43 0.92 19.97
CA ALA A 301 1.59 1.37 21.34
C ALA A 301 2.80 0.70 21.99
N ILE A 302 2.96 -0.62 21.86
CA ILE A 302 4.09 -1.38 22.42
C ILE A 302 5.43 -0.83 21.93
N VAL A 303 5.57 -0.54 20.62
CA VAL A 303 6.86 -0.05 20.08
C VAL A 303 7.12 1.43 20.40
N LEU A 304 6.06 2.21 20.59
CA LEU A 304 6.13 3.61 21.01
C LEU A 304 6.38 3.74 22.52
N ASP A 305 5.93 2.77 23.31
CA ASP A 305 6.02 2.80 24.76
C ASP A 305 7.49 2.92 25.19
N SER A 306 7.75 3.84 26.12
CA SER A 306 9.10 4.16 26.59
C SER A 306 9.10 4.51 28.07
N PRO A 307 8.71 3.58 28.95
CA PRO A 307 8.68 3.86 30.38
C PRO A 307 10.11 4.18 30.86
N GLY A 308 10.34 5.42 31.32
CA GLY A 308 11.63 5.84 31.86
C GLY A 308 12.75 6.09 30.84
N THR A 309 12.43 6.23 29.55
CA THR A 309 13.39 6.61 28.50
C THR A 309 12.82 7.70 27.59
N ASP A 310 13.68 8.36 26.82
CA ASP A 310 13.24 9.34 25.83
C ASP A 310 12.35 8.69 24.75
N PRO A 311 11.36 9.42 24.22
CA PRO A 311 10.53 8.95 23.11
C PRO A 311 11.41 8.62 21.88
N PRO A 312 10.90 7.77 20.96
CA PRO A 312 11.68 7.37 19.81
C PRO A 312 11.97 8.58 18.92
N ALA A 313 13.23 8.73 18.51
CA ALA A 313 13.63 9.75 17.54
C ALA A 313 13.09 9.41 16.14
N VAL A 314 12.92 8.12 15.86
CA VAL A 314 12.41 7.59 14.59
C VAL A 314 11.43 6.45 14.84
N VAL A 315 10.33 6.43 14.09
CA VAL A 315 9.36 5.34 14.05
C VAL A 315 9.33 4.77 12.63
N CYS A 316 9.71 3.51 12.52
CA CYS A 316 9.70 2.74 11.28
C CYS A 316 8.51 1.78 11.28
N LEU A 317 7.74 1.74 10.20
CA LEU A 317 6.63 0.80 10.04
C LEU A 317 6.79 0.01 8.76
N ASP A 318 6.70 -1.32 8.85
CA ASP A 318 6.84 -2.22 7.69
C ASP A 318 5.46 -2.73 7.24
N GLU A 319 4.95 -2.18 6.15
CA GLU A 319 3.64 -2.51 5.55
C GLU A 319 2.44 -2.45 6.52
N PRO A 320 2.23 -1.33 7.25
CA PRO A 320 1.21 -1.23 8.30
C PRO A 320 -0.22 -1.01 7.76
N THR A 321 -0.49 -1.23 6.48
CA THR A 321 -1.79 -0.90 5.88
C THR A 321 -2.49 -2.11 5.26
N ARG A 322 -2.01 -3.30 5.59
CA ARG A 322 -2.53 -4.58 5.09
C ARG A 322 -3.90 -4.87 5.68
N GLY A 323 -4.83 -5.31 4.82
CA GLY A 323 -6.21 -5.63 5.22
C GLY A 323 -6.98 -4.41 5.78
N MET A 324 -6.48 -3.19 5.58
CA MET A 324 -7.16 -1.98 6.01
C MET A 324 -7.99 -1.42 4.86
N ASP A 325 -9.20 -1.00 5.17
CA ASP A 325 -9.96 -0.11 4.30
C ASP A 325 -9.36 1.30 4.26
N ARG A 326 -9.97 2.15 3.44
CA ARG A 326 -9.53 3.53 3.24
C ARG A 326 -9.65 4.39 4.51
N ALA A 327 -10.70 4.23 5.30
CA ALA A 327 -10.95 5.06 6.47
C ALA A 327 -9.87 4.82 7.53
N HIS A 328 -9.59 3.56 7.84
CA HIS A 328 -8.55 3.17 8.79
C HIS A 328 -7.15 3.59 8.33
N LYS A 329 -6.88 3.58 7.02
CA LYS A 329 -5.61 4.10 6.46
C LYS A 329 -5.43 5.60 6.69
N LEU A 330 -6.50 6.39 6.56
CA LEU A 330 -6.47 7.82 6.81
C LEU A 330 -6.26 8.11 8.30
N GLU A 331 -6.99 7.41 9.17
CA GLU A 331 -6.79 7.51 10.63
C GLU A 331 -5.35 7.18 11.03
N LEU A 332 -4.77 6.12 10.45
CA LEU A 332 -3.37 5.78 10.68
C LEU A 332 -2.43 6.89 10.17
N ALA A 333 -2.68 7.44 8.97
CA ALA A 333 -1.85 8.52 8.43
C ALA A 333 -1.88 9.77 9.32
N GLU A 334 -3.05 10.12 9.88
CA GLU A 334 -3.22 11.22 10.83
C GLU A 334 -2.49 10.96 12.15
N LEU A 335 -2.68 9.77 12.74
CA LEU A 335 -2.00 9.33 13.95
C LEU A 335 -0.48 9.42 13.77
N LEU A 336 0.05 8.84 12.69
CA LEU A 336 1.47 8.87 12.39
C LEU A 336 1.99 10.29 12.12
N GLY A 337 1.16 11.14 11.52
CA GLY A 337 1.49 12.55 11.28
C GLY A 337 1.58 13.39 12.57
N ALA A 338 0.89 12.98 13.63
CA ALA A 338 0.91 13.66 14.93
C ALA A 338 2.13 13.30 15.79
N LEU A 339 2.85 12.21 15.47
CA LEU A 339 3.98 11.75 16.26
C LEU A 339 5.14 12.78 16.25
N PRO A 340 5.77 13.06 17.40
CA PRO A 340 6.89 14.01 17.49
C PRO A 340 8.24 13.40 17.05
N ALA A 341 8.22 12.47 16.08
CA ALA A 341 9.37 11.71 15.61
C ALA A 341 9.48 11.75 14.08
N ALA A 342 10.64 11.41 13.53
CA ALA A 342 10.69 11.07 12.11
C ALA A 342 9.91 9.77 11.88
N VAL A 343 9.04 9.70 10.87
CA VAL A 343 8.23 8.52 10.61
C VAL A 343 8.50 8.01 9.19
N ILE A 344 8.94 6.76 9.11
CA ILE A 344 9.30 6.08 7.88
C ILE A 344 8.35 4.88 7.71
N VAL A 345 7.48 4.94 6.71
CA VAL A 345 6.55 3.84 6.41
C VAL A 345 7.01 3.13 5.15
N ALA A 346 7.40 1.86 5.27
CA ALA A 346 7.50 0.99 4.12
C ALA A 346 6.10 0.59 3.67
N THR A 347 5.76 0.90 2.43
CA THR A 347 4.45 0.60 1.85
C THR A 347 4.57 0.40 0.35
N HIS A 348 3.66 -0.36 -0.22
CA HIS A 348 3.47 -0.45 -1.66
C HIS A 348 2.17 0.22 -2.12
N ASP A 349 1.46 0.90 -1.21
CA ASP A 349 0.20 1.59 -1.49
C ASP A 349 0.42 3.08 -1.79
N PRO A 350 0.31 3.51 -3.07
CA PRO A 350 0.51 4.90 -3.45
C PRO A 350 -0.54 5.84 -2.85
N GLU A 351 -1.76 5.36 -2.60
CA GLU A 351 -2.83 6.17 -2.00
C GLU A 351 -2.51 6.53 -0.54
N PHE A 352 -2.03 5.54 0.22
CA PHE A 352 -1.55 5.80 1.59
C PHE A 352 -0.30 6.67 1.59
N ALA A 353 0.66 6.41 0.70
CA ALA A 353 1.87 7.22 0.60
C ALA A 353 1.55 8.69 0.30
N ALA A 354 0.57 8.96 -0.58
CA ALA A 354 0.10 10.32 -0.88
C ALA A 354 -0.60 11.01 0.31
N ALA A 355 -1.32 10.25 1.14
CA ALA A 355 -1.99 10.79 2.33
C ALA A 355 -1.01 11.09 3.48
N PHE A 356 0.03 10.28 3.65
CA PHE A 356 0.93 10.34 4.80
C PHE A 356 2.22 11.14 4.55
N ALA A 357 2.89 10.90 3.42
CA ALA A 357 4.29 11.27 3.24
C ALA A 357 4.47 12.62 2.53
N HIS A 358 5.55 13.32 2.89
CA HIS A 358 6.02 14.48 2.14
C HIS A 358 7.10 14.11 1.13
N ARG A 359 7.86 13.07 1.45
CA ARG A 359 8.97 12.56 0.64
C ARG A 359 8.75 11.07 0.38
N VAL A 360 9.08 10.63 -0.81
CA VAL A 360 8.98 9.23 -1.22
C VAL A 360 10.33 8.78 -1.72
N VAL A 361 10.77 7.62 -1.23
CA VAL A 361 11.98 6.95 -1.68
C VAL A 361 11.58 5.63 -2.34
N LEU A 362 11.86 5.49 -3.64
CA LEU A 362 11.65 4.23 -4.36
C LEU A 362 12.91 3.37 -4.29
N LEU A 363 12.78 2.13 -3.83
CA LEU A 363 13.82 1.12 -3.89
C LEU A 363 13.58 0.11 -5.01
N ALA A 364 14.65 -0.23 -5.71
CA ALA A 364 14.74 -1.39 -6.58
C ALA A 364 16.14 -2.03 -6.45
N ASP A 365 16.18 -3.35 -6.46
CA ASP A 365 17.42 -4.14 -6.41
C ASP A 365 18.38 -3.74 -5.27
N GLY A 366 17.83 -3.38 -4.12
CA GLY A 366 18.61 -2.98 -2.93
C GLY A 366 19.21 -1.58 -3.01
N ARG A 367 18.73 -0.72 -3.91
CA ARG A 367 19.20 0.66 -4.08
C ARG A 367 18.04 1.65 -4.20
N PRO A 368 18.18 2.90 -3.72
CA PRO A 368 17.26 3.97 -4.05
C PRO A 368 17.38 4.29 -5.55
N ILE A 369 16.25 4.29 -6.26
CA ILE A 369 16.15 4.67 -7.68
C ILE A 369 15.45 6.01 -7.88
N ALA A 370 14.67 6.47 -6.90
CA ALA A 370 14.11 7.81 -6.85
C ALA A 370 14.01 8.27 -5.39
N ASP A 371 14.19 9.57 -5.18
CA ASP A 371 14.14 10.23 -3.88
C ASP A 371 13.73 11.68 -4.09
N GLY A 372 12.50 12.03 -3.70
CA GLY A 372 11.93 13.34 -3.96
C GLY A 372 10.62 13.55 -3.20
N SER A 373 9.96 14.66 -3.46
CA SER A 373 8.64 14.93 -2.88
C SER A 373 7.61 13.87 -3.33
N ALA A 374 6.57 13.67 -2.52
CA ALA A 374 5.48 12.76 -2.89
C ALA A 374 4.86 13.12 -4.24
N ALA A 375 4.68 14.41 -4.53
CA ALA A 375 4.17 14.90 -5.80
C ALA A 375 5.09 14.51 -6.98
N GLU A 376 6.40 14.71 -6.87
CA GLU A 376 7.36 14.38 -7.93
C GLU A 376 7.41 12.87 -8.23
N VAL A 377 7.32 12.04 -7.19
CA VAL A 377 7.52 10.59 -7.33
C VAL A 377 6.22 9.85 -7.66
N LEU A 378 5.09 10.23 -7.04
CA LEU A 378 3.81 9.54 -7.18
C LEU A 378 2.93 10.11 -8.30
N ALA A 379 3.28 11.26 -8.88
CA ALA A 379 2.58 11.76 -10.08
C ALA A 379 3.00 11.02 -11.36
N GLY A 380 4.20 10.41 -11.35
CA GLY A 380 4.81 9.77 -12.52
C GLY A 380 4.68 8.25 -12.56
N GLY A 381 4.57 7.69 -13.78
CA GLY A 381 4.61 6.25 -14.02
C GLY A 381 3.24 5.55 -13.96
N THR A 382 3.25 4.22 -13.83
CA THR A 382 2.03 3.39 -13.85
C THR A 382 1.79 2.66 -12.53
N TYR A 383 2.82 2.01 -11.97
CA TYR A 383 2.66 1.11 -10.83
C TYR A 383 2.77 1.78 -9.45
N PHE A 384 3.46 2.92 -9.36
CA PHE A 384 3.66 3.67 -8.12
C PHE A 384 2.92 5.01 -8.12
N ALA A 385 2.08 5.26 -9.13
CA ALA A 385 1.26 6.46 -9.22
C ALA A 385 -0.11 6.23 -8.59
N THR A 386 -0.67 7.27 -7.97
CA THR A 386 -2.06 7.23 -7.48
C THR A 386 -3.04 7.11 -8.65
N GLU A 387 -4.24 6.59 -8.38
CA GLU A 387 -5.28 6.50 -9.42
C GLU A 387 -5.62 7.89 -9.98
N THR A 388 -5.68 8.91 -9.13
CA THR A 388 -5.89 10.31 -9.56
C THR A 388 -4.78 10.78 -10.51
N ALA A 389 -3.51 10.60 -10.14
CA ALA A 389 -2.39 10.99 -10.97
C ALA A 389 -2.40 10.22 -12.31
N ARG A 390 -2.76 8.93 -12.28
CA ARG A 390 -2.95 8.12 -13.50
C ARG A 390 -4.12 8.62 -14.34
N ILE A 391 -5.18 9.17 -13.77
CA ILE A 391 -6.29 9.74 -14.55
C ILE A 391 -5.88 11.06 -15.18
N LEU A 392 -5.25 11.95 -14.42
CA LEU A 392 -4.92 13.30 -14.85
C LEU A 392 -3.58 13.42 -15.59
N GLY A 393 -2.76 12.36 -15.58
CA GLY A 393 -1.42 12.41 -16.20
C GLY A 393 -0.42 13.23 -15.38
N GLY A 394 -0.52 13.19 -14.05
CA GLY A 394 0.43 13.82 -13.13
C GLY A 394 0.35 15.34 -13.00
N VAL A 395 -0.67 15.95 -13.59
CA VAL A 395 -0.91 17.40 -13.64
C VAL A 395 -0.75 18.07 -12.29
N ASP A 396 0.11 19.08 -12.24
CA ASP A 396 0.39 19.91 -11.06
C ASP A 396 0.78 19.09 -9.81
N GLY A 397 1.24 17.85 -10.00
CA GLY A 397 1.53 16.91 -8.93
C GLY A 397 0.31 16.44 -8.13
N ALA A 398 -0.90 16.51 -8.71
CA ALA A 398 -2.15 16.14 -8.03
C ALA A 398 -2.22 14.63 -7.75
N LEU A 399 -2.17 14.26 -6.46
CA LEU A 399 -2.18 12.86 -6.01
C LEU A 399 -3.56 12.41 -5.52
N THR A 400 -4.33 13.30 -4.90
CA THR A 400 -5.66 13.00 -4.35
C THR A 400 -6.78 13.53 -5.24
N ALA A 401 -7.99 12.99 -5.06
CA ALA A 401 -9.17 13.44 -5.80
C ALA A 401 -9.46 14.95 -5.62
N GLU A 402 -9.25 15.48 -4.42
CA GLU A 402 -9.44 16.89 -4.08
C GLU A 402 -8.41 17.77 -4.80
N GLN A 403 -7.13 17.38 -4.74
CA GLN A 403 -6.05 18.06 -5.48
C GLN A 403 -6.31 18.02 -6.98
N GLY A 404 -6.77 16.88 -7.51
CA GLY A 404 -7.11 16.72 -8.91
C GLY A 404 -8.28 17.61 -9.35
N CYS A 405 -9.33 17.72 -8.52
CA CYS A 405 -10.44 18.63 -8.78
C CYS A 405 -9.97 20.09 -8.83
N ALA A 406 -9.11 20.49 -7.89
CA ALA A 406 -8.57 21.84 -7.83
C ALA A 406 -7.71 22.16 -9.06
N ALA A 407 -6.82 21.25 -9.45
CA ALA A 407 -5.94 21.41 -10.61
C ALA A 407 -6.72 21.54 -11.92
N VAL A 408 -7.71 20.67 -12.15
CA VAL A 408 -8.57 20.74 -13.35
C VAL A 408 -9.34 22.05 -13.41
N ARG A 409 -9.95 22.49 -12.30
CA ARG A 409 -10.70 23.76 -12.26
C ARG A 409 -9.79 24.97 -12.48
N ALA A 410 -8.58 24.96 -11.93
CA ALA A 410 -7.61 26.03 -12.12
C ALA A 410 -7.24 26.19 -13.60
N ARG A 411 -6.94 25.09 -14.30
CA ARG A 411 -6.60 25.13 -15.73
C ARG A 411 -7.74 25.63 -16.60
N LEU A 412 -8.96 25.16 -16.36
CA LEU A 412 -10.15 25.63 -17.09
C LEU A 412 -10.38 27.13 -16.90
N ALA A 413 -10.06 27.68 -15.72
CA ALA A 413 -10.14 29.12 -15.48
C ALA A 413 -9.06 29.90 -16.26
N THR A 414 -7.84 29.37 -16.37
CA THR A 414 -6.75 29.98 -17.15
C THR A 414 -7.06 29.97 -18.65
N GLU A 415 -7.52 28.85 -19.21
CA GLU A 415 -7.88 28.75 -20.63
C GLU A 415 -9.03 29.71 -20.99
N ALA A 416 -10.03 29.87 -20.11
CA ALA A 416 -11.11 30.82 -20.32
C ALA A 416 -10.62 32.28 -20.33
N GLN A 417 -9.60 32.62 -19.54
CA GLN A 417 -8.99 33.95 -19.52
C GLN A 417 -8.16 34.21 -20.79
N GLU A 418 -7.45 33.20 -21.31
CA GLU A 418 -6.66 33.30 -22.54
C GLU A 418 -7.53 33.42 -23.80
N VAL A 419 -8.73 32.82 -23.82
CA VAL A 419 -9.68 32.94 -24.94
C VAL A 419 -10.40 34.30 -24.95
N MET A 420 -10.48 34.97 -23.79
CA MET A 420 -11.12 36.29 -23.65
C MET A 420 -10.16 37.47 -23.86
N ALA A 421 -8.85 37.24 -23.79
CA ALA A 421 -7.79 38.22 -24.05
C ALA A 421 -7.38 38.21 -25.53
#